data_AF-A0A7H0YGY6-F1
#
_entry.id   AF-A0A7H0YGY6-F1
#
_cell.length_a   1.000
_cell.length_b   1.000
_cell.length_c   1.000
_cell.angle_alpha   90.00
_cell.angle_beta   90.00
_cell.angle_gamma   90.00
#
_symmetry.space_group_name_H-M   'P 1'
#
loop_
_entity.id
_entity.type
_entity.pdbx_description
1 polymer ?
#
loop_
_entity_poly.entity_id
_entity_poly.type
_entity_poly.pdbx_seq_one_letter_code
_entity_poly.pdbx_strand_id
1 'polypeptide(L)'
;MKERSYGFIILSLLVPALLSSCSPSSTPSAEPVPSKQVQSGEKTALAGQGQYLSMTYTEYVNGKNTDKGMVMRVMTYDLSSKKMTKLADVPYTSQYPLSVVSLPDHKIYYSADVDDKGDQLFSYDLNSKKTEQLSDNLFAINRIVPTTPEGPLILAAVKKGERTLKTIFYNKSTHTMQFLHDENKDMNTWSVSYNSSKSATYISQFSENGRDKQRDIATKKQSTMLPPDYKVTEINNATKQERSVITLKNEQILSLSSSNDQLLLVTARFINHGNPEYSLVDIATGKRTKLELPISSRSFIYMSPDGKGIYYLGSASQKNQEEGRGVYYYDFTSKIQTPIFIQEEGFINNFMLLNK
;
A
#
# COMPACT_ATOMS: atom_id res chain seq x y z
N MET A 1 20.15 -23.43 52.02
CA MET A 1 19.04 -22.89 52.85
C MET A 1 19.30 -21.41 53.14
N LYS A 2 18.32 -20.68 53.71
CA LYS A 2 18.38 -19.22 53.94
C LYS A 2 19.44 -18.82 54.97
N GLU A 3 19.97 -17.59 54.81
CA GLU A 3 20.27 -16.52 55.81
C GLU A 3 20.70 -15.28 54.97
N ARG A 4 20.54 -13.98 55.29
CA ARG A 4 19.80 -13.14 56.27
C ARG A 4 19.50 -11.80 55.52
N SER A 5 18.34 -11.13 55.65
CA SER A 5 17.86 -10.22 56.72
C SER A 5 18.54 -8.82 56.76
N TYR A 6 17.84 -7.84 57.37
CA TYR A 6 18.08 -6.38 57.43
C TYR A 6 17.75 -5.58 56.15
N GLY A 7 17.24 -4.33 56.19
CA GLY A 7 16.75 -3.48 57.29
C GLY A 7 16.63 -2.02 56.80
N PHE A 8 15.43 -1.44 56.65
CA PHE A 8 14.71 -0.55 57.61
C PHE A 8 15.23 0.90 57.70
N ILE A 9 14.30 1.84 58.00
CA ILE A 9 14.49 3.31 58.26
C ILE A 9 14.68 4.14 56.95
N ILE A 10 13.86 5.11 56.51
CA ILE A 10 12.87 6.10 57.04
C ILE A 10 13.43 7.54 57.13
N LEU A 11 12.74 8.50 56.47
CA LEU A 11 12.25 9.83 56.99
C LEU A 11 12.44 11.05 56.04
N SER A 12 11.43 11.96 56.05
CA SER A 12 11.51 13.46 55.91
C SER A 12 12.05 14.13 54.63
N LEU A 13 11.73 15.40 54.29
CA LEU A 13 10.54 16.31 54.38
C LEU A 13 10.93 17.74 53.87
N LEU A 14 9.98 18.70 53.79
CA LEU A 14 10.16 20.19 53.67
C LEU A 14 10.78 20.73 52.33
N VAL A 15 10.17 21.51 51.40
CA VAL A 15 9.23 22.69 51.40
C VAL A 15 9.61 23.72 52.48
N PRO A 16 9.90 25.03 52.22
CA PRO A 16 9.29 26.02 51.28
C PRO A 16 10.34 26.90 50.50
N ALA A 17 10.14 28.13 49.99
CA ALA A 17 9.14 28.85 49.14
C ALA A 17 9.60 30.34 48.97
N LEU A 18 8.81 31.23 48.33
CA LEU A 18 8.98 32.72 48.22
C LEU A 18 10.12 33.18 47.25
N LEU A 19 10.17 34.37 46.60
CA LEU A 19 9.32 35.59 46.39
C LEU A 19 9.87 36.32 45.09
N SER A 20 9.62 37.57 44.60
CA SER A 20 8.84 38.80 44.88
C SER A 20 8.90 39.81 43.68
N SER A 21 8.02 40.83 43.65
CA SER A 21 8.13 42.14 42.93
C SER A 21 7.81 42.17 41.41
N CYS A 22 7.33 43.26 40.76
CA CYS A 22 6.78 44.56 41.20
C CYS A 22 5.93 45.25 40.08
N SER A 23 5.27 46.39 40.37
CA SER A 23 4.31 47.15 39.50
C SER A 23 4.63 48.67 39.51
N PRO A 24 3.78 49.65 39.04
CA PRO A 24 2.65 49.68 38.07
C PRO A 24 2.69 50.89 37.07
N SER A 25 1.67 51.12 36.20
CA SER A 25 1.09 52.48 35.94
C SER A 25 -0.13 52.53 34.96
N SER A 26 -1.11 53.39 35.32
CA SER A 26 -2.19 54.10 34.58
C SER A 26 -2.70 53.69 33.17
N THR A 27 -4.03 53.54 33.07
CA THR A 27 -4.89 53.54 31.86
C THR A 27 -5.20 54.97 31.35
N PRO A 28 -5.76 55.14 30.11
CA PRO A 28 -7.22 55.28 29.97
C PRO A 28 -7.84 54.46 28.82
N SER A 29 -9.17 54.31 28.83
CA SER A 29 -9.92 53.35 27.99
C SER A 29 -10.51 53.94 26.71
N ALA A 30 -10.53 53.17 25.62
CA ALA A 30 -11.50 53.27 24.52
C ALA A 30 -11.73 51.89 23.86
N GLU A 31 -13.01 51.52 23.73
CA GLU A 31 -13.68 50.44 22.95
C GLU A 31 -12.96 49.11 22.57
N PRO A 32 -13.60 47.95 22.79
CA PRO A 32 -13.03 46.64 22.45
C PRO A 32 -13.28 46.22 20.99
N VAL A 33 -12.22 46.19 20.18
CA VAL A 33 -12.25 45.45 18.90
C VAL A 33 -12.24 43.95 19.21
N PRO A 34 -13.21 43.15 18.71
CA PRO A 34 -13.28 41.73 19.03
C PRO A 34 -12.13 40.97 18.38
N SER A 35 -11.20 40.50 19.20
CA SER A 35 -10.14 39.60 18.77
C SER A 35 -10.75 38.31 18.21
N LYS A 36 -10.48 38.02 16.94
CA LYS A 36 -10.85 36.72 16.36
C LYS A 36 -10.13 35.63 17.14
N GLN A 37 -10.89 34.88 17.94
CA GLN A 37 -10.40 33.62 18.48
C GLN A 37 -9.99 32.75 17.29
N VAL A 38 -8.69 32.48 17.16
CA VAL A 38 -8.20 31.39 16.33
C VAL A 38 -8.64 30.12 17.04
N GLN A 39 -9.83 29.63 16.71
CA GLN A 39 -10.21 28.26 17.03
C GLN A 39 -9.26 27.36 16.27
N SER A 40 -8.21 26.89 16.95
CA SER A 40 -7.46 25.70 16.61
C SER A 40 -8.35 24.47 16.82
N GLY A 41 -9.44 24.41 16.06
CA GLY A 41 -10.36 23.29 16.06
C GLY A 41 -9.61 22.06 15.62
N GLU A 42 -9.63 21.03 16.46
CA GLU A 42 -8.95 19.76 16.21
C GLU A 42 -9.44 19.16 14.88
N LYS A 43 -8.63 19.29 13.83
CA LYS A 43 -8.89 18.64 12.53
C LYS A 43 -8.49 17.17 12.57
N THR A 44 -8.83 16.49 13.67
CA THR A 44 -8.69 15.05 13.92
C THR A 44 -9.76 14.31 13.10
N ALA A 45 -9.62 14.39 11.78
CA ALA A 45 -10.65 14.02 10.82
C ALA A 45 -10.85 12.50 10.75
N LEU A 46 -11.84 12.00 11.50
CA LEU A 46 -12.60 10.75 11.28
C LEU A 46 -11.80 9.55 10.75
N ALA A 47 -10.57 9.34 11.24
CA ALA A 47 -9.64 8.38 10.67
C ALA A 47 -10.17 6.94 10.77
N GLY A 48 -10.41 6.30 9.63
CA GLY A 48 -11.02 4.97 9.54
C GLY A 48 -12.54 4.93 9.39
N GLN A 49 -13.26 6.06 9.34
CA GLN A 49 -14.63 6.06 8.78
C GLN A 49 -14.56 5.96 7.26
N GLY A 50 -15.29 4.99 6.69
CA GLY A 50 -15.39 4.85 5.24
C GLY A 50 -14.14 4.25 4.58
N GLN A 51 -13.42 3.34 5.25
CA GLN A 51 -12.28 2.63 4.66
C GLN A 51 -12.40 1.11 4.83
N TYR A 52 -11.83 0.37 3.88
CA TYR A 52 -11.89 -1.10 3.81
C TYR A 52 -10.61 -1.66 3.20
N LEU A 53 -10.33 -2.94 3.46
CA LEU A 53 -9.42 -3.72 2.63
C LEU A 53 -10.24 -4.38 1.51
N SER A 54 -9.79 -4.27 0.26
CA SER A 54 -10.20 -5.17 -0.83
C SER A 54 -9.20 -6.32 -0.92
N MET A 55 -9.64 -7.57 -1.10
CA MET A 55 -8.76 -8.74 -1.15
C MET A 55 -9.17 -9.76 -2.21
N THR A 56 -8.17 -10.32 -2.88
CA THR A 56 -8.27 -11.47 -3.80
C THR A 56 -7.68 -12.69 -3.12
N TYR A 57 -8.50 -13.72 -2.98
CA TYR A 57 -8.11 -15.01 -2.41
C TYR A 57 -8.50 -16.10 -3.39
N THR A 58 -7.53 -16.79 -3.98
CA THR A 58 -7.83 -17.91 -4.86
C THR A 58 -7.94 -19.19 -4.05
N GLU A 59 -9.07 -19.89 -4.21
CA GLU A 59 -9.33 -21.18 -3.58
C GLU A 59 -9.69 -22.25 -4.62
N TYR A 60 -9.50 -23.51 -4.24
CA TYR A 60 -10.02 -24.66 -4.98
C TYR A 60 -11.55 -24.66 -4.96
N VAL A 61 -12.19 -24.94 -6.10
CA VAL A 61 -13.67 -24.96 -6.20
C VAL A 61 -14.29 -26.09 -5.36
N ASN A 62 -13.55 -27.18 -5.14
CA ASN A 62 -13.93 -28.27 -4.24
C ASN A 62 -13.32 -28.16 -2.82
N GLY A 63 -12.62 -27.06 -2.52
CA GLY A 63 -11.92 -26.84 -1.25
C GLY A 63 -10.73 -27.77 -0.97
N LYS A 64 -10.16 -28.45 -1.99
CA LYS A 64 -9.06 -29.41 -1.79
C LYS A 64 -7.99 -29.44 -2.89
N ASN A 65 -8.37 -29.38 -4.17
CA ASN A 65 -7.42 -29.51 -5.29
C ASN A 65 -7.98 -28.93 -6.61
N THR A 66 -7.22 -29.04 -7.69
CA THR A 66 -7.55 -28.48 -9.00
C THR A 66 -8.59 -29.29 -9.82
N ASP A 67 -9.13 -30.41 -9.31
CA ASP A 67 -10.03 -31.31 -10.09
C ASP A 67 -11.36 -30.65 -10.52
N LYS A 68 -11.71 -29.52 -9.89
CA LYS A 68 -12.85 -28.66 -10.25
C LYS A 68 -12.43 -27.24 -10.62
N GLY A 69 -11.14 -27.04 -10.91
CA GLY A 69 -10.54 -25.73 -11.10
C GLY A 69 -10.36 -24.95 -9.80
N MET A 70 -9.94 -23.70 -9.96
CA MET A 70 -9.80 -22.71 -8.89
C MET A 70 -10.68 -21.50 -9.20
N VAL A 71 -10.91 -20.64 -8.20
CA VAL A 71 -11.74 -19.44 -8.36
C VAL A 71 -11.17 -18.30 -7.51
N MET A 72 -11.18 -17.08 -8.06
CA MET A 72 -10.83 -15.88 -7.29
C MET A 72 -12.03 -15.45 -6.45
N ARG A 73 -11.99 -15.72 -5.15
CA ARG A 73 -12.97 -15.20 -4.19
C ARG A 73 -12.63 -13.75 -3.87
N VAL A 74 -13.59 -12.86 -4.11
CA VAL A 74 -13.39 -11.42 -3.94
C VAL A 74 -14.06 -10.96 -2.65
N MET A 75 -13.24 -10.42 -1.74
CA MET A 75 -13.64 -10.07 -0.38
C MET A 75 -13.35 -8.61 -0.02
N THR A 76 -14.14 -8.08 0.91
CA THR A 76 -13.84 -6.83 1.62
C THR A 76 -13.79 -7.03 3.13
N TYR A 77 -12.87 -6.32 3.79
CA TYR A 77 -12.86 -6.15 5.25
C TYR A 77 -13.17 -4.69 5.58
N ASP A 78 -14.31 -4.43 6.21
CA ASP A 78 -14.70 -3.09 6.65
C ASP A 78 -13.97 -2.71 7.95
N LEU A 79 -13.17 -1.64 7.93
CA LEU A 79 -12.33 -1.27 9.08
C LEU A 79 -13.16 -0.82 10.29
N SER A 80 -14.33 -0.20 10.05
CA SER A 80 -15.15 0.40 11.12
C SER A 80 -15.94 -0.66 11.91
N SER A 81 -16.57 -1.61 11.21
CA SER A 81 -17.34 -2.72 11.80
C SER A 81 -16.53 -4.00 12.03
N LYS A 82 -15.28 -4.04 11.55
CA LYS A 82 -14.35 -5.19 11.62
C LYS A 82 -14.90 -6.46 10.95
N LYS A 83 -15.76 -6.30 9.94
CA LYS A 83 -16.45 -7.41 9.27
C LYS A 83 -15.78 -7.77 7.94
N MET A 84 -15.41 -9.04 7.79
CA MET A 84 -15.08 -9.65 6.50
C MET A 84 -16.36 -10.02 5.73
N THR A 85 -16.40 -9.77 4.43
CA THR A 85 -17.55 -10.07 3.56
C THR A 85 -17.06 -10.56 2.19
N LYS A 86 -17.50 -11.73 1.74
CA LYS A 86 -17.38 -12.17 0.34
C LYS A 86 -18.43 -11.46 -0.51
N LEU A 87 -18.01 -10.82 -1.61
CA LEU A 87 -18.91 -10.08 -2.52
C LEU A 87 -19.26 -10.86 -3.78
N ALA A 88 -18.28 -11.56 -4.36
CA ALA A 88 -18.44 -12.37 -5.56
C ALA A 88 -17.33 -13.43 -5.67
N ASP A 89 -17.49 -14.29 -6.66
CA ASP A 89 -16.43 -15.12 -7.24
C ASP A 89 -16.19 -14.62 -8.67
N VAL A 90 -14.93 -14.54 -9.11
CA VAL A 90 -14.56 -14.22 -10.51
C VAL A 90 -13.60 -15.27 -11.09
N PRO A 91 -13.54 -15.45 -12.42
CA PRO A 91 -12.80 -16.55 -13.04
C PRO A 91 -11.29 -16.51 -12.74
N TYR A 92 -10.73 -17.67 -12.40
CA TYR A 92 -9.28 -17.88 -12.34
C TYR A 92 -8.79 -18.33 -13.72
N THR A 93 -8.37 -17.39 -14.57
CA THR A 93 -7.81 -17.69 -15.91
C THR A 93 -6.52 -16.93 -16.25
N SER A 94 -6.36 -15.71 -15.74
CA SER A 94 -5.15 -14.88 -15.95
C SER A 94 -3.87 -15.48 -15.36
N GLN A 95 -2.73 -15.18 -15.98
CA GLN A 95 -1.39 -15.47 -15.45
C GLN A 95 -1.15 -14.78 -14.10
N TYR A 96 -1.62 -13.53 -13.95
CA TYR A 96 -1.63 -12.80 -12.70
C TYR A 96 -3.06 -12.62 -12.18
N PRO A 97 -3.61 -13.59 -11.44
CA PRO A 97 -4.94 -13.52 -10.82
C PRO A 97 -5.01 -12.39 -9.79
N LEU A 98 -5.66 -11.30 -10.18
CA LEU A 98 -5.85 -10.09 -9.38
C LEU A 98 -7.29 -9.60 -9.48
N SER A 99 -7.80 -9.10 -8.37
CA SER A 99 -9.04 -8.34 -8.30
C SER A 99 -8.89 -7.14 -7.36
N VAL A 100 -9.75 -6.14 -7.57
CA VAL A 100 -9.93 -5.02 -6.65
C VAL A 100 -11.39 -4.58 -6.66
N VAL A 101 -11.97 -4.49 -5.47
CA VAL A 101 -13.30 -3.95 -5.22
C VAL A 101 -13.20 -2.44 -5.19
N SER A 102 -13.98 -1.75 -6.01
CA SER A 102 -14.30 -0.34 -5.83
C SER A 102 -15.75 -0.26 -5.36
N LEU A 103 -15.93 -0.12 -4.05
CA LEU A 103 -17.25 0.13 -3.45
C LEU A 103 -17.92 1.41 -4.01
N PRO A 104 -17.22 2.55 -4.22
CA PRO A 104 -17.85 3.71 -4.86
C PRO A 104 -18.40 3.39 -6.26
N ASP A 105 -17.63 2.71 -7.10
CA ASP A 105 -18.04 2.32 -8.46
C ASP A 105 -19.09 1.19 -8.48
N HIS A 106 -19.38 0.57 -7.32
CA HIS A 106 -20.16 -0.67 -7.21
C HIS A 106 -19.65 -1.78 -8.15
N LYS A 107 -18.34 -1.82 -8.40
CA LYS A 107 -17.69 -2.75 -9.34
C LYS A 107 -16.50 -3.47 -8.71
N ILE A 108 -16.28 -4.70 -9.16
CA ILE A 108 -15.00 -5.39 -9.04
C ILE A 108 -14.26 -5.20 -10.36
N TYR A 109 -13.00 -4.78 -10.33
CA TYR A 109 -12.11 -4.80 -11.48
C TYR A 109 -11.11 -5.94 -11.32
N TYR A 110 -10.91 -6.74 -12.36
CA TYR A 110 -10.09 -7.95 -12.26
C TYR A 110 -9.36 -8.27 -13.57
N SER A 111 -8.31 -9.08 -13.46
CA SER A 111 -7.62 -9.67 -14.61
C SER A 111 -8.22 -11.03 -14.97
N ALA A 112 -8.36 -11.30 -16.26
CA ALA A 112 -8.66 -12.63 -16.78
C ALA A 112 -7.98 -12.81 -18.15
N ASP A 113 -7.50 -14.01 -18.45
CA ASP A 113 -7.03 -14.35 -19.79
C ASP A 113 -8.21 -14.47 -20.77
N VAL A 114 -7.93 -14.24 -22.06
CA VAL A 114 -8.87 -14.40 -23.17
C VAL A 114 -8.21 -15.27 -24.26
N ASP A 115 -8.67 -16.52 -24.38
CA ASP A 115 -8.25 -17.52 -25.38
C ASP A 115 -6.72 -17.75 -25.46
N ASP A 116 -6.02 -17.80 -24.32
CA ASP A 116 -4.54 -17.91 -24.20
C ASP A 116 -3.77 -16.74 -24.84
N LYS A 117 -4.41 -15.57 -25.00
CA LYS A 117 -3.82 -14.37 -25.66
C LYS A 117 -3.30 -13.31 -24.67
N GLY A 118 -3.33 -13.59 -23.37
CA GLY A 118 -2.81 -12.76 -22.29
C GLY A 118 -3.87 -11.96 -21.53
N ASP A 119 -3.54 -11.62 -20.29
CA ASP A 119 -4.45 -11.03 -19.29
C ASP A 119 -5.05 -9.70 -19.77
N GLN A 120 -6.39 -9.64 -19.82
CA GLN A 120 -7.15 -8.42 -20.08
C GLN A 120 -7.81 -7.89 -18.80
N LEU A 121 -8.15 -6.60 -18.81
CA LEU A 121 -8.93 -5.97 -17.76
C LEU A 121 -10.42 -6.29 -17.98
N PHE A 122 -11.10 -6.68 -16.89
CA PHE A 122 -12.55 -6.84 -16.84
C PHE A 122 -13.14 -6.01 -15.71
N SER A 123 -14.46 -5.75 -15.77
CA SER A 123 -15.24 -5.41 -14.60
C SER A 123 -16.41 -6.35 -14.38
N TYR A 124 -16.80 -6.51 -13.13
CA TYR A 124 -18.02 -7.20 -12.69
C TYR A 124 -18.85 -6.23 -11.85
N ASP A 125 -20.07 -5.97 -12.29
CA ASP A 125 -21.00 -5.04 -11.67
C ASP A 125 -21.71 -5.69 -10.47
N LEU A 126 -21.54 -5.14 -9.27
CA LEU A 126 -22.03 -5.72 -8.03
C LEU A 126 -23.56 -5.69 -7.91
N ASN A 127 -24.25 -4.84 -8.68
CA ASN A 127 -25.70 -4.69 -8.64
C ASN A 127 -26.39 -5.65 -9.61
N SER A 128 -26.02 -5.58 -10.90
CA SER A 128 -26.59 -6.36 -12.00
C SER A 128 -25.94 -7.73 -12.20
N LYS A 129 -24.81 -8.01 -11.51
CA LYS A 129 -24.05 -9.27 -11.56
C LYS A 129 -23.48 -9.60 -12.95
N LYS A 130 -23.30 -8.60 -13.81
CA LYS A 130 -22.77 -8.74 -15.18
C LYS A 130 -21.27 -8.51 -15.24
N THR A 131 -20.58 -9.31 -16.05
CA THR A 131 -19.19 -9.10 -16.48
C THR A 131 -19.13 -8.28 -17.78
N GLU A 132 -18.10 -7.45 -17.88
CA GLU A 132 -17.76 -6.62 -19.04
C GLU A 132 -16.24 -6.69 -19.27
N GLN A 133 -15.82 -6.95 -20.51
CA GLN A 133 -14.40 -6.88 -20.91
C GLN A 133 -14.04 -5.42 -21.21
N LEU A 134 -12.97 -4.93 -20.59
CA LEU A 134 -12.54 -3.53 -20.63
C LEU A 134 -11.27 -3.29 -21.47
N SER A 135 -10.57 -4.34 -21.91
CA SER A 135 -9.41 -4.25 -22.81
C SER A 135 -9.27 -5.46 -23.74
N ASP A 136 -8.58 -5.27 -24.87
CA ASP A 136 -8.20 -6.29 -25.85
C ASP A 136 -6.68 -6.28 -26.20
N ASN A 137 -5.97 -5.25 -25.71
CA ASN A 137 -4.63 -4.85 -26.13
C ASN A 137 -3.55 -4.99 -25.04
N LEU A 138 -3.86 -5.66 -23.93
CA LEU A 138 -2.91 -6.00 -22.87
C LEU A 138 -2.38 -7.45 -23.03
N PHE A 139 -1.42 -7.84 -22.20
CA PHE A 139 -0.85 -9.19 -22.16
C PHE A 139 -0.63 -9.73 -20.74
N ALA A 140 -0.34 -8.86 -19.77
CA ALA A 140 -0.20 -9.22 -18.35
C ALA A 140 -0.59 -8.00 -17.49
N ILE A 141 -1.27 -8.21 -16.37
CA ILE A 141 -1.69 -7.13 -15.46
C ILE A 141 -1.15 -7.42 -14.06
N ASN A 142 -0.24 -6.58 -13.57
CA ASN A 142 0.42 -6.78 -12.28
C ASN A 142 -0.16 -5.90 -11.17
N ARG A 143 -0.86 -4.81 -11.50
CA ARG A 143 -1.61 -3.96 -10.54
C ARG A 143 -2.87 -3.40 -11.22
N ILE A 144 -3.97 -3.33 -10.47
CA ILE A 144 -5.19 -2.57 -10.78
C ILE A 144 -5.47 -1.69 -9.56
N VAL A 145 -5.49 -0.37 -9.72
CA VAL A 145 -5.66 0.60 -8.63
C VAL A 145 -6.81 1.56 -8.97
N PRO A 146 -7.95 1.53 -8.25
CA PRO A 146 -9.02 2.52 -8.43
C PRO A 146 -8.61 3.88 -7.85
N THR A 147 -9.25 4.96 -8.32
CA THR A 147 -9.02 6.33 -7.80
C THR A 147 -10.27 6.94 -7.17
N THR A 148 -10.99 7.82 -7.87
CA THR A 148 -12.34 8.32 -7.49
C THR A 148 -13.39 7.68 -8.42
N PRO A 149 -14.71 7.87 -8.21
CA PRO A 149 -15.73 7.36 -9.13
C PRO A 149 -15.55 7.87 -10.58
N GLU A 150 -15.16 9.13 -10.73
CA GLU A 150 -14.97 9.83 -12.01
C GLU A 150 -13.54 9.71 -12.55
N GLY A 151 -12.58 9.38 -11.67
CA GLY A 151 -11.17 9.24 -12.01
C GLY A 151 -10.85 7.96 -12.79
N PRO A 152 -9.63 7.84 -13.34
CA PRO A 152 -9.22 6.64 -14.04
C PRO A 152 -8.96 5.46 -13.08
N LEU A 153 -8.96 4.24 -13.61
CA LEU A 153 -8.19 3.16 -13.00
C LEU A 153 -6.72 3.33 -13.41
N ILE A 154 -5.79 3.04 -12.49
CA ILE A 154 -4.36 3.07 -12.79
C ILE A 154 -3.85 1.62 -12.81
N LEU A 155 -3.22 1.22 -13.91
CA LEU A 155 -2.68 -0.12 -14.08
C LEU A 155 -1.15 -0.10 -14.07
N ALA A 156 -0.54 -1.18 -13.59
CA ALA A 156 0.79 -1.61 -14.02
C ALA A 156 0.60 -2.86 -14.87
N ALA A 157 0.75 -2.74 -16.19
CA ALA A 157 0.42 -3.80 -17.13
C ALA A 157 1.32 -3.79 -18.38
N VAL A 158 1.51 -4.95 -18.99
CA VAL A 158 2.25 -5.12 -20.25
C VAL A 158 1.28 -4.95 -21.40
N LYS A 159 1.62 -4.05 -22.33
CA LYS A 159 0.91 -3.84 -23.59
C LYS A 159 1.24 -4.98 -24.57
N LYS A 160 0.26 -5.44 -25.34
CA LYS A 160 0.41 -6.61 -26.22
C LYS A 160 1.50 -6.39 -27.28
N GLY A 161 2.40 -7.36 -27.41
CA GLY A 161 3.60 -7.27 -28.26
C GLY A 161 4.79 -6.57 -27.60
N GLU A 162 4.67 -6.05 -26.37
CA GLU A 162 5.74 -5.40 -25.62
C GLU A 162 6.24 -6.27 -24.45
N ARG A 163 7.28 -5.80 -23.73
CA ARG A 163 7.92 -6.54 -22.62
C ARG A 163 7.94 -5.80 -21.29
N THR A 164 7.74 -4.48 -21.28
CA THR A 164 7.80 -3.68 -20.06
C THR A 164 6.41 -3.41 -19.47
N LEU A 165 6.35 -3.35 -18.14
CA LEU A 165 5.19 -2.92 -17.39
C LEU A 165 5.02 -1.40 -17.53
N LYS A 166 4.03 -0.98 -18.30
CA LYS A 166 3.63 0.42 -18.45
C LYS A 166 2.79 0.86 -17.25
N THR A 167 2.89 2.14 -16.90
CA THR A 167 1.85 2.81 -16.12
C THR A 167 0.74 3.21 -17.11
N ILE A 168 -0.49 2.81 -16.85
CA ILE A 168 -1.63 3.09 -17.74
C ILE A 168 -2.74 3.77 -16.93
N PHE A 169 -3.28 4.88 -17.45
CA PHE A 169 -4.53 5.45 -16.95
C PHE A 169 -5.68 4.99 -17.85
N TYR A 170 -6.57 4.15 -17.32
CA TYR A 170 -7.78 3.70 -18.00
C TYR A 170 -8.96 4.60 -17.60
N ASN A 171 -9.54 5.32 -18.57
CA ASN A 171 -10.72 6.15 -18.33
C ASN A 171 -11.98 5.28 -18.31
N LYS A 172 -12.65 5.22 -17.14
CA LYS A 172 -13.86 4.40 -16.91
C LYS A 172 -15.07 4.81 -17.76
N SER A 173 -15.13 6.04 -18.25
CA SER A 173 -16.29 6.58 -18.97
C SER A 173 -16.13 6.53 -20.50
N THR A 174 -14.89 6.60 -21.00
CA THR A 174 -14.59 6.52 -22.45
C THR A 174 -14.00 5.16 -22.86
N HIS A 175 -13.72 4.29 -21.89
CA HIS A 175 -13.07 2.99 -22.06
C HIS A 175 -11.67 3.06 -22.72
N THR A 176 -11.04 4.24 -22.74
CA THR A 176 -9.73 4.48 -23.40
C THR A 176 -8.55 4.36 -22.44
N MET A 177 -7.44 3.78 -22.90
CA MET A 177 -6.17 3.73 -22.20
C MET A 177 -5.21 4.86 -22.62
N GLN A 178 -4.67 5.58 -21.64
CA GLN A 178 -3.50 6.44 -21.80
C GLN A 178 -2.28 5.73 -21.21
N PHE A 179 -1.37 5.27 -22.06
CA PHE A 179 -0.08 4.71 -21.67
C PHE A 179 0.90 5.85 -21.36
N LEU A 180 1.51 5.85 -20.18
CA LEU A 180 2.54 6.83 -19.81
C LEU A 180 3.88 6.44 -20.46
N HIS A 181 4.50 7.40 -21.17
CA HIS A 181 5.76 7.22 -21.92
C HIS A 181 5.72 5.95 -22.78
N ASP A 182 4.75 5.86 -23.70
CA ASP A 182 4.50 4.65 -24.49
C ASP A 182 5.69 4.33 -25.42
N GLU A 183 6.31 5.35 -26.01
CA GLU A 183 7.55 5.23 -26.79
C GLU A 183 8.73 4.64 -26.00
N ASN A 184 8.80 4.89 -24.68
CA ASN A 184 9.90 4.42 -23.83
C ASN A 184 9.80 2.91 -23.53
N LYS A 185 10.59 2.10 -24.26
CA LYS A 185 10.65 0.64 -24.09
C LYS A 185 11.67 0.16 -23.03
N ASP A 186 12.27 1.08 -22.25
CA ASP A 186 13.25 0.76 -21.19
C ASP A 186 12.67 0.85 -19.78
N MET A 187 11.72 1.75 -19.53
CA MET A 187 11.14 1.92 -18.19
C MET A 187 10.14 0.81 -17.84
N ASN A 188 10.39 0.13 -16.73
CA ASN A 188 9.47 -0.82 -16.10
C ASN A 188 8.81 -0.21 -14.86
N THR A 189 7.49 -0.30 -14.77
CA THR A 189 6.68 0.09 -13.60
C THR A 189 6.50 -1.11 -12.67
N TRP A 190 7.11 -1.10 -11.49
CA TRP A 190 7.03 -2.23 -10.56
C TRP A 190 5.81 -2.18 -9.62
N SER A 191 5.45 -0.99 -9.13
CA SER A 191 4.29 -0.81 -8.26
C SER A 191 3.70 0.59 -8.38
N VAL A 192 2.42 0.68 -8.05
CA VAL A 192 1.56 1.86 -8.21
C VAL A 192 0.75 2.02 -6.93
N SER A 193 0.62 3.24 -6.44
CA SER A 193 -0.26 3.60 -5.32
C SER A 193 -0.95 4.93 -5.62
N TYR A 194 -2.24 5.04 -5.30
CA TYR A 194 -2.99 6.28 -5.38
C TYR A 194 -3.14 6.90 -3.98
N ASN A 195 -2.92 8.21 -3.88
CA ASN A 195 -3.14 8.99 -2.66
C ASN A 195 -4.32 9.95 -2.88
N SER A 196 -5.45 9.62 -2.27
CA SER A 196 -6.70 10.38 -2.41
C SER A 196 -6.60 11.80 -1.85
N SER A 197 -5.91 12.03 -0.73
CA SER A 197 -5.81 13.37 -0.11
C SER A 197 -4.91 14.33 -0.90
N LYS A 198 -4.07 13.83 -1.81
CA LYS A 198 -3.26 14.63 -2.75
C LYS A 198 -3.79 14.59 -4.20
N SER A 199 -4.77 13.74 -4.49
CA SER A 199 -5.18 13.35 -5.86
C SER A 199 -3.99 13.05 -6.78
N ALA A 200 -3.05 12.27 -6.26
CA ALA A 200 -1.76 11.99 -6.91
C ALA A 200 -1.49 10.47 -6.96
N THR A 201 -0.80 10.04 -8.01
CA THR A 201 -0.30 8.67 -8.16
C THR A 201 1.18 8.62 -7.86
N TYR A 202 1.64 7.61 -7.14
CA TYR A 202 3.05 7.30 -6.93
C TYR A 202 3.38 5.99 -7.62
N ILE A 203 4.38 6.01 -8.49
CA ILE A 203 4.87 4.83 -9.19
C ILE A 203 6.34 4.57 -8.87
N SER A 204 6.71 3.30 -8.66
CA SER A 204 8.11 2.87 -8.60
C SER A 204 8.53 2.33 -9.96
N GLN A 205 9.63 2.86 -10.50
CA GLN A 205 10.14 2.54 -11.83
C GLN A 205 11.62 2.17 -11.80
N PHE A 206 12.06 1.35 -12.75
CA PHE A 206 13.48 1.03 -12.98
C PHE A 206 13.77 0.86 -14.49
N SER A 207 15.06 0.97 -14.86
CA SER A 207 15.55 0.74 -16.23
C SER A 207 15.79 -0.73 -16.50
N GLU A 208 15.24 -1.27 -17.59
CA GLU A 208 15.43 -2.65 -18.01
C GLU A 208 16.86 -2.91 -18.51
N ASN A 209 17.41 -1.98 -19.30
CA ASN A 209 18.84 -1.98 -19.64
C ASN A 209 19.72 -1.82 -18.39
N GLY A 210 19.25 -1.10 -17.36
CA GLY A 210 19.90 -1.02 -16.04
C GLY A 210 19.92 -2.37 -15.31
N ARG A 211 18.78 -3.09 -15.32
CA ARG A 211 18.67 -4.43 -14.73
C ARG A 211 19.58 -5.42 -15.45
N ASP A 212 19.55 -5.39 -16.78
CA ASP A 212 20.32 -6.31 -17.61
C ASP A 212 21.84 -6.06 -17.50
N LYS A 213 22.29 -4.81 -17.35
CA LYS A 213 23.69 -4.50 -16.97
C LYS A 213 24.09 -5.10 -15.62
N GLN A 214 23.22 -5.05 -14.61
CA GLN A 214 23.51 -5.67 -13.31
C GLN A 214 23.56 -7.20 -13.39
N ARG A 215 22.71 -7.82 -14.22
CA ARG A 215 22.76 -9.26 -14.50
C ARG A 215 24.09 -9.66 -15.12
N ASP A 216 24.55 -8.91 -16.13
CA ASP A 216 25.84 -9.17 -16.79
C ASP A 216 27.03 -9.03 -15.84
N ILE A 217 27.00 -8.03 -14.94
CA ILE A 217 28.01 -7.86 -13.88
C ILE A 217 27.99 -9.04 -12.90
N ALA A 218 26.79 -9.46 -12.47
CA ALA A 218 26.59 -10.57 -11.54
C ALA A 218 27.09 -11.91 -12.12
N THR A 219 26.74 -12.21 -13.38
CA THR A 219 27.20 -13.40 -14.11
C THR A 219 28.73 -13.41 -14.25
N LYS A 220 29.34 -12.30 -14.69
CA LYS A 220 30.81 -12.19 -14.87
C LYS A 220 31.59 -12.31 -13.56
N LYS A 221 30.97 -11.99 -12.41
CA LYS A 221 31.57 -12.09 -11.08
C LYS A 221 31.14 -13.33 -10.28
N GLN A 222 30.26 -14.17 -10.83
CA GLN A 222 29.63 -15.29 -10.12
C GLN A 222 29.04 -14.90 -8.75
N SER A 223 28.40 -13.72 -8.68
CA SER A 223 27.93 -13.09 -7.44
C SER A 223 26.43 -12.84 -7.44
N THR A 224 25.79 -12.73 -6.26
CA THR A 224 24.39 -12.31 -6.14
C THR A 224 24.13 -10.99 -6.87
N MET A 225 23.06 -10.95 -7.67
CA MET A 225 22.71 -9.79 -8.48
C MET A 225 22.19 -8.63 -7.62
N LEU A 226 22.83 -7.47 -7.76
CA LEU A 226 22.28 -6.20 -7.28
C LEU A 226 21.10 -5.78 -8.18
N PRO A 227 20.03 -5.20 -7.62
CA PRO A 227 19.00 -4.59 -8.43
C PRO A 227 19.52 -3.35 -9.17
N PRO A 228 18.84 -2.91 -10.24
CA PRO A 228 19.09 -1.60 -10.84
C PRO A 228 18.73 -0.47 -9.87
N ASP A 229 19.02 0.77 -10.27
CA ASP A 229 18.46 1.95 -9.61
C ASP A 229 16.93 1.97 -9.76
N TYR A 230 16.24 2.25 -8.65
CA TYR A 230 14.79 2.47 -8.61
C TYR A 230 14.50 3.95 -8.37
N LYS A 231 13.49 4.50 -9.06
CA LYS A 231 12.97 5.85 -8.87
C LYS A 231 11.51 5.76 -8.41
N VAL A 232 11.10 6.62 -7.47
CA VAL A 232 9.68 6.89 -7.21
C VAL A 232 9.31 8.23 -7.85
N THR A 233 8.32 8.18 -8.75
CA THR A 233 7.75 9.35 -9.42
C THR A 233 6.34 9.61 -8.87
N GLU A 234 6.08 10.85 -8.45
CA GLU A 234 4.75 11.39 -8.21
C GLU A 234 4.16 11.90 -9.53
N ILE A 235 2.88 11.64 -9.77
CA ILE A 235 2.12 12.12 -10.92
C ILE A 235 0.87 12.83 -10.40
N ASN A 236 0.68 14.10 -10.76
CA ASN A 236 -0.59 14.78 -10.52
C ASN A 236 -1.67 14.18 -11.44
N ASN A 237 -2.77 13.65 -10.89
CA ASN A 237 -3.73 12.92 -11.73
C ASN A 237 -4.53 13.81 -12.69
N ALA A 238 -4.64 15.12 -12.41
CA ALA A 238 -5.31 16.09 -13.25
C ALA A 238 -4.38 16.68 -14.32
N THR A 239 -3.21 17.22 -13.94
CA THR A 239 -2.29 17.90 -14.87
C THR A 239 -1.32 16.96 -15.58
N LYS A 240 -1.23 15.69 -15.15
CA LYS A 240 -0.24 14.67 -15.58
C LYS A 240 1.23 15.08 -15.37
N GLN A 241 1.49 16.18 -14.65
CA GLN A 241 2.85 16.60 -14.32
C GLN A 241 3.53 15.60 -13.38
N GLU A 242 4.79 15.27 -13.70
CA GLU A 242 5.61 14.32 -12.95
C GLU A 242 6.65 15.04 -12.07
N ARG A 243 6.84 14.53 -10.84
CA ARG A 243 7.90 14.98 -9.92
C ARG A 243 8.65 13.77 -9.38
N SER A 244 9.98 13.84 -9.31
CA SER A 244 10.78 12.82 -8.62
C SER A 244 10.64 12.99 -7.11
N VAL A 245 10.28 11.92 -6.39
CA VAL A 245 10.21 11.94 -4.92
C VAL A 245 11.52 11.43 -4.32
N ILE A 246 12.00 10.28 -4.77
CA ILE A 246 13.25 9.67 -4.30
C ILE A 246 13.84 8.73 -5.37
N THR A 247 15.17 8.62 -5.40
CA THR A 247 15.90 7.62 -6.20
C THR A 247 16.75 6.77 -5.27
N LEU A 248 16.63 5.45 -5.35
CA LEU A 248 17.39 4.48 -4.58
C LEU A 248 18.45 3.83 -5.47
N LYS A 249 19.70 3.76 -4.98
CA LYS A 249 20.85 3.27 -5.74
C LYS A 249 21.12 1.80 -5.43
N ASN A 250 21.06 0.95 -6.46
CA ASN A 250 21.22 -0.51 -6.34
C ASN A 250 20.37 -1.14 -5.21
N GLU A 251 19.13 -0.68 -5.04
CA GLU A 251 18.20 -1.16 -4.01
C GLU A 251 16.81 -1.37 -4.66
N GLN A 252 16.23 -2.56 -4.49
CA GLN A 252 14.95 -2.91 -5.09
C GLN A 252 13.81 -2.34 -4.23
N ILE A 253 12.87 -1.64 -4.84
CA ILE A 253 11.55 -1.41 -4.20
C ILE A 253 10.70 -2.65 -4.43
N LEU A 254 10.37 -3.37 -3.37
CA LEU A 254 9.49 -4.54 -3.42
C LEU A 254 8.01 -4.11 -3.39
N SER A 255 7.69 -3.09 -2.59
CA SER A 255 6.33 -2.55 -2.43
C SER A 255 6.36 -1.04 -2.17
N LEU A 256 5.32 -0.37 -2.64
CA LEU A 256 5.08 1.07 -2.48
C LEU A 256 3.60 1.26 -2.12
N SER A 257 3.34 1.94 -1.00
CA SER A 257 2.02 2.50 -0.69
C SER A 257 2.16 3.96 -0.24
N SER A 258 1.08 4.72 -0.31
CA SER A 258 1.03 6.14 0.01
C SER A 258 -0.13 6.43 0.99
N SER A 259 0.11 7.31 1.95
CA SER A 259 -0.89 7.75 2.93
C SER A 259 -0.52 9.14 3.44
N ASN A 260 -1.46 10.08 3.39
CA ASN A 260 -1.26 11.48 3.79
C ASN A 260 -0.01 12.08 3.13
N ASP A 261 0.96 12.59 3.90
CA ASP A 261 2.21 13.19 3.39
C ASP A 261 3.38 12.18 3.27
N GLN A 262 3.12 10.87 3.40
CA GLN A 262 4.17 9.85 3.43
C GLN A 262 3.96 8.73 2.40
N LEU A 263 5.09 8.18 1.94
CA LEU A 263 5.15 6.87 1.28
C LEU A 263 5.71 5.84 2.24
N LEU A 264 5.14 4.65 2.26
CA LEU A 264 5.71 3.47 2.89
C LEU A 264 6.38 2.62 1.80
N LEU A 265 7.70 2.50 1.89
CA LEU A 265 8.51 1.66 1.01
C LEU A 265 8.93 0.38 1.74
N VAL A 266 8.73 -0.76 1.06
CA VAL A 266 9.44 -2.01 1.36
C VAL A 266 10.54 -2.16 0.33
N THR A 267 11.77 -2.40 0.78
CA THR A 267 12.91 -2.57 -0.10
C THR A 267 13.72 -3.83 0.21
N ALA A 268 14.61 -4.21 -0.72
CA ALA A 268 15.63 -5.23 -0.48
C ALA A 268 16.93 -4.91 -1.23
N ARG A 269 18.06 -5.29 -0.64
CA ARG A 269 19.41 -5.08 -1.20
C ARG A 269 19.72 -5.96 -2.43
N PHE A 270 18.99 -7.06 -2.63
CA PHE A 270 19.24 -8.05 -3.67
C PHE A 270 17.92 -8.46 -4.33
N ILE A 271 17.97 -8.77 -5.63
CA ILE A 271 16.78 -9.31 -6.32
C ILE A 271 16.46 -10.69 -5.74
N ASN A 272 15.19 -10.90 -5.37
CA ASN A 272 14.64 -12.15 -4.83
C ASN A 272 15.33 -12.70 -3.55
N HIS A 273 16.22 -11.93 -2.93
CA HIS A 273 17.05 -12.35 -1.80
C HIS A 273 17.15 -11.25 -0.73
N GLY A 274 17.74 -11.59 0.42
CA GLY A 274 17.85 -10.67 1.56
C GLY A 274 16.53 -10.40 2.28
N ASN A 275 16.62 -9.81 3.46
CA ASN A 275 15.46 -9.45 4.28
C ASN A 275 14.78 -8.18 3.73
N PRO A 276 13.46 -8.04 3.86
CA PRO A 276 12.78 -6.77 3.58
C PRO A 276 13.20 -5.70 4.60
N GLU A 277 13.48 -4.49 4.13
CA GLU A 277 13.63 -3.30 4.96
C GLU A 277 12.44 -2.36 4.75
N TYR A 278 11.97 -1.73 5.83
CA TYR A 278 10.83 -0.82 5.81
C TYR A 278 11.28 0.61 6.05
N SER A 279 10.65 1.57 5.36
CA SER A 279 10.98 2.98 5.52
C SER A 279 9.82 3.89 5.13
N LEU A 280 9.72 5.02 5.83
CA LEU A 280 8.81 6.11 5.50
C LEU A 280 9.59 7.16 4.70
N VAL A 281 9.01 7.66 3.62
CA VAL A 281 9.55 8.76 2.82
C VAL A 281 8.56 9.92 2.87
N ASP A 282 9.02 11.06 3.34
CA ASP A 282 8.28 12.32 3.25
C ASP A 282 8.10 12.73 1.79
N ILE A 283 6.85 12.91 1.35
CA ILE A 283 6.51 13.15 -0.06
C ILE A 283 7.06 14.50 -0.55
N ALA A 284 7.08 15.53 0.29
CA ALA A 284 7.51 16.87 -0.12
C ALA A 284 9.02 16.94 -0.34
N THR A 285 9.80 16.44 0.61
CA THR A 285 11.27 16.57 0.68
C THR A 285 12.04 15.37 0.13
N GLY A 286 11.39 14.22 -0.04
CA GLY A 286 12.06 12.95 -0.36
C GLY A 286 12.85 12.36 0.81
N LYS A 287 12.75 12.93 2.03
CA LYS A 287 13.50 12.47 3.20
C LYS A 287 13.02 11.08 3.64
N ARG A 288 13.89 10.08 3.48
CA ARG A 288 13.69 8.70 3.94
C ARG A 288 14.09 8.52 5.40
N THR A 289 13.26 7.84 6.16
CA THR A 289 13.50 7.43 7.56
C THR A 289 13.22 5.93 7.68
N LYS A 290 14.16 5.16 8.26
CA LYS A 290 13.97 3.71 8.45
C LYS A 290 12.90 3.44 9.52
N LEU A 291 12.11 2.38 9.32
CA LEU A 291 11.06 1.93 10.24
C LEU A 291 11.38 0.48 10.66
N GLU A 292 11.74 0.27 11.92
CA GLU A 292 11.97 -1.08 12.43
C GLU A 292 10.63 -1.73 12.80
N LEU A 293 10.32 -2.88 12.18
CA LEU A 293 9.07 -3.60 12.38
C LEU A 293 9.34 -5.09 12.67
N PRO A 294 8.62 -5.70 13.63
CA PRO A 294 8.76 -7.11 13.97
C PRO A 294 8.00 -8.03 13.00
N ILE A 295 8.04 -7.77 11.69
CA ILE A 295 7.30 -8.52 10.66
C ILE A 295 8.19 -8.87 9.47
N SER A 296 7.84 -9.92 8.74
CA SER A 296 8.40 -10.23 7.42
C SER A 296 7.31 -10.16 6.36
N SER A 297 7.25 -9.04 5.65
CA SER A 297 6.35 -8.79 4.53
C SER A 297 7.14 -8.18 3.38
N ARG A 298 6.96 -8.70 2.15
CA ARG A 298 7.61 -8.17 0.94
C ARG A 298 6.70 -7.29 0.09
N SER A 299 5.38 -7.52 0.16
CA SER A 299 4.38 -6.92 -0.72
C SER A 299 3.05 -6.76 0.00
N PHE A 300 2.24 -5.81 -0.48
CA PHE A 300 0.93 -5.48 0.09
C PHE A 300 1.05 -5.09 1.57
N ILE A 301 1.62 -3.90 1.80
CA ILE A 301 1.68 -3.25 3.11
C ILE A 301 1.15 -1.82 2.99
N TYR A 302 0.32 -1.41 3.93
CA TYR A 302 -0.40 -0.13 3.92
C TYR A 302 -0.38 0.47 5.32
N MET A 303 0.05 1.74 5.43
CA MET A 303 -0.08 2.51 6.66
C MET A 303 -1.56 2.66 7.03
N SER A 304 -1.91 2.54 8.31
CA SER A 304 -3.29 2.75 8.75
C SER A 304 -3.71 4.22 8.58
N PRO A 305 -5.01 4.51 8.42
CA PRO A 305 -5.48 5.87 8.15
C PRO A 305 -5.11 6.88 9.24
N ASP A 306 -5.02 6.41 10.48
CA ASP A 306 -4.65 7.18 11.68
C ASP A 306 -3.14 7.15 12.00
N GLY A 307 -2.33 6.49 11.17
CA GLY A 307 -0.88 6.34 11.35
C GLY A 307 -0.45 5.49 12.55
N LYS A 308 -1.38 4.85 13.29
CA LYS A 308 -1.06 4.07 14.50
C LYS A 308 -0.55 2.65 14.22
N GLY A 309 -0.61 2.18 12.98
CA GLY A 309 -0.16 0.83 12.64
C GLY A 309 -0.14 0.57 11.13
N ILE A 310 -0.08 -0.70 10.75
CA ILE A 310 0.01 -1.15 9.36
C ILE A 310 -0.87 -2.37 9.11
N TYR A 311 -1.47 -2.42 7.92
CA TYR A 311 -2.03 -3.65 7.36
C TYR A 311 -0.99 -4.29 6.45
N TYR A 312 -0.74 -5.60 6.56
CA TYR A 312 0.24 -6.31 5.74
C TYR A 312 -0.14 -7.76 5.43
N LEU A 313 0.38 -8.29 4.33
CA LEU A 313 0.37 -9.72 4.01
C LEU A 313 1.67 -10.34 4.56
N GLY A 314 1.56 -11.37 5.39
CA GLY A 314 2.69 -12.00 6.07
C GLY A 314 2.26 -13.24 6.83
N SER A 315 2.97 -13.57 7.92
CA SER A 315 2.75 -14.75 8.76
C SER A 315 2.47 -14.39 10.22
N ALA A 316 1.95 -15.35 11.00
CA ALA A 316 1.91 -15.27 12.47
C ALA A 316 3.31 -15.29 13.11
N SER A 317 4.29 -15.85 12.39
CA SER A 317 5.62 -16.20 12.90
C SER A 317 6.71 -15.56 12.05
N GLN A 318 7.61 -14.78 12.65
CA GLN A 318 8.81 -14.28 11.96
C GLN A 318 9.72 -15.41 11.48
N LYS A 319 9.68 -16.57 12.15
CA LYS A 319 10.57 -17.72 11.91
C LYS A 319 10.04 -18.66 10.82
N ASN A 320 8.72 -18.71 10.62
CA ASN A 320 8.08 -19.55 9.63
C ASN A 320 7.05 -18.71 8.84
N GLN A 321 7.32 -18.48 7.55
CA GLN A 321 6.49 -17.59 6.72
C GLN A 321 5.20 -18.24 6.20
N GLU A 322 5.05 -19.57 6.36
CA GLU A 322 3.81 -20.29 6.07
C GLU A 322 2.92 -20.46 7.31
N GLU A 323 3.49 -20.34 8.52
CA GLU A 323 2.77 -20.49 9.79
C GLU A 323 1.79 -19.33 10.00
N GLY A 324 0.50 -19.61 9.78
CA GLY A 324 -0.54 -18.61 9.78
C GLY A 324 -0.30 -17.53 8.72
N ARG A 325 -0.01 -17.92 7.47
CA ARG A 325 0.02 -16.95 6.37
C ARG A 325 -1.33 -16.21 6.30
N GLY A 326 -1.33 -14.89 6.19
CA GLY A 326 -2.55 -14.10 6.34
C GLY A 326 -2.38 -12.60 6.15
N VAL A 327 -3.51 -11.89 6.12
CA VAL A 327 -3.56 -10.43 6.24
C VAL A 327 -3.70 -10.09 7.72
N TYR A 328 -2.82 -9.20 8.18
CA TYR A 328 -2.70 -8.79 9.58
C TYR A 328 -2.77 -7.28 9.72
N TYR A 329 -3.18 -6.83 10.90
CA TYR A 329 -2.94 -5.49 11.39
C TYR A 329 -1.87 -5.55 12.50
N TYR A 330 -0.85 -4.69 12.45
CA TYR A 330 0.11 -4.52 13.54
C TYR A 330 0.07 -3.09 14.07
N ASP A 331 -0.22 -2.96 15.36
CA ASP A 331 -0.36 -1.70 16.08
C ASP A 331 0.98 -1.24 16.66
N PHE A 332 1.40 0.00 16.36
CA PHE A 332 2.70 0.54 16.75
C PHE A 332 2.81 0.89 18.23
N THR A 333 1.71 1.06 18.96
CA THR A 333 1.72 1.46 20.37
C THR A 333 1.79 0.24 21.29
N SER A 334 0.82 -0.67 21.14
CA SER A 334 0.69 -1.92 21.88
C SER A 334 1.66 -3.02 21.42
N LYS A 335 2.20 -2.91 20.20
CA LYS A 335 3.03 -3.94 19.53
C LYS A 335 2.26 -5.24 19.24
N ILE A 336 0.93 -5.21 19.23
CA ILE A 336 0.08 -6.39 19.00
C ILE A 336 -0.14 -6.60 17.50
N GLN A 337 0.09 -7.84 17.06
CA GLN A 337 -0.33 -8.35 15.75
C GLN A 337 -1.74 -8.96 15.88
N THR A 338 -2.70 -8.43 15.12
CA THR A 338 -4.10 -8.88 15.08
C THR A 338 -4.39 -9.52 13.71
N PRO A 339 -4.89 -10.77 13.64
CA PRO A 339 -5.31 -11.36 12.38
C PRO A 339 -6.56 -10.67 11.83
N ILE A 340 -6.54 -10.35 10.53
CA ILE A 340 -7.69 -9.82 9.79
C ILE A 340 -8.27 -10.91 8.87
N PHE A 341 -7.38 -11.72 8.28
CA PHE A 341 -7.72 -12.91 7.53
C PHE A 341 -6.56 -13.92 7.62
N ILE A 342 -6.86 -15.19 7.94
CA ILE A 342 -5.89 -16.28 7.88
C ILE A 342 -6.15 -17.07 6.60
N GLN A 343 -5.09 -17.41 5.87
CA GLN A 343 -5.16 -18.33 4.75
C GLN A 343 -5.36 -19.75 5.27
N GLU A 344 -6.40 -20.42 4.78
CA GLU A 344 -6.57 -21.86 4.95
C GLU A 344 -6.04 -22.56 3.70
N GLU A 345 -6.91 -22.99 2.79
CA GLU A 345 -6.55 -23.60 1.50
C GLU A 345 -6.26 -22.55 0.42
N GLY A 346 -5.49 -22.90 -0.61
CA GLY A 346 -5.19 -21.99 -1.73
C GLY A 346 -4.26 -20.83 -1.34
N PHE A 347 -4.46 -19.62 -1.89
CA PHE A 347 -3.51 -18.52 -1.74
C PHE A 347 -4.11 -17.11 -1.82
N ILE A 348 -3.68 -16.21 -0.91
CA ILE A 348 -3.97 -14.77 -0.99
C ILE A 348 -3.05 -14.13 -2.04
N ASN A 349 -3.63 -13.56 -3.09
CA ASN A 349 -2.94 -12.99 -4.25
C ASN A 349 -2.54 -11.52 -4.05
N ASN A 350 -3.51 -10.71 -3.62
CA ASN A 350 -3.33 -9.30 -3.30
C ASN A 350 -4.38 -8.86 -2.28
N PHE A 351 -4.07 -7.82 -1.52
CA PHE A 351 -5.07 -6.95 -0.92
C PHE A 351 -4.65 -5.48 -1.05
N MET A 352 -5.58 -4.57 -0.84
CA MET A 352 -5.37 -3.12 -0.93
C MET A 352 -6.23 -2.38 0.08
N LEU A 353 -5.65 -1.45 0.84
CA LEU A 353 -6.42 -0.49 1.65
C LEU A 353 -7.03 0.57 0.74
N LEU A 354 -8.34 0.79 0.86
CA LEU A 354 -9.14 1.67 0.00
C LEU A 354 -10.15 2.51 0.79
N ASN A 355 -10.58 3.61 0.16
CA ASN A 355 -11.66 4.48 0.62
C ASN A 355 -13.00 4.05 -0.04
N LYS A 356 -14.11 4.25 0.68
CA LYS A 356 -15.48 4.15 0.17
C LYS A 356 -15.88 5.37 -0.65
#